data_AF-A0A1Y6CQG7-F1
#
_entry.id   AF-A0A1Y6CQG7-F1
#
_cell.length_a   1.000
_cell.length_b   1.000
_cell.length_c   1.000
_cell.angle_alpha   90.00
_cell.angle_beta   90.00
_cell.angle_gamma   90.00
#
_symmetry.space_group_name_H-M   'P 1'
#
loop_
_entity.id
_entity.type
_entity.pdbx_description
1 polymer ?
#
loop_
_entity_poly.entity_id
_entity_poly.type
_entity_poly.pdbx_seq_one_letter_code
_entity_poly.pdbx_strand_id
1 'polypeptide(L)'
;MANSKPGWLQLLETAEEILERAQQDSGQGIDWTLGGGTAIALQLGHRLSHDVDLFLDRPEFLAALSPRINDAAAASTDRYREDARSLRLEYPAGEIDFIAAPRRLETLPPAARSIDGREVLVDHPAEVVAKKIAWRAQNFMARDVFDLAVVLEHCPEARALLLREAAAQLPRLEARLAVLRERPGVVGEAVSPLPGFESYVERAPTIVTEFLGEARRSIDPVQRPAPAGQSGRFDPARPESWWATGPLEEDDAQSAERERILLAARRLAPQALKDLHAALLPQADADYRAFKEGRISAAEAAPAVLAENALREVAGERGIALSSGRAAAARSAPSRKR
;
A
#
# COMPACT_ATOMS: atom_id res chain seq x y z
N MET A 1 -27.15 -3.64 -11.05
CA MET A 1 -26.65 -4.69 -10.14
C MET A 1 -26.20 -3.97 -8.88
N ALA A 2 -26.70 -4.36 -7.70
CA ALA A 2 -26.34 -3.69 -6.45
C ALA A 2 -24.81 -3.75 -6.28
N ASN A 3 -24.18 -2.60 -6.06
CA ASN A 3 -22.74 -2.51 -5.87
C ASN A 3 -22.43 -3.16 -4.51
N SER A 4 -21.94 -4.40 -4.49
CA SER A 4 -21.59 -5.09 -3.24
C SER A 4 -20.45 -4.35 -2.55
N LYS A 5 -20.58 -4.12 -1.24
CA LYS A 5 -19.55 -3.45 -0.41
C LYS A 5 -18.18 -4.14 -0.58
N PRO A 6 -17.06 -3.39 -0.53
CA PRO A 6 -15.72 -3.97 -0.51
C PRO A 6 -15.55 -5.00 0.60
N GLY A 7 -14.79 -6.07 0.36
CA GLY A 7 -14.62 -7.17 1.33
C GLY A 7 -14.13 -6.71 2.70
N TRP A 8 -13.12 -5.83 2.75
CA TRP A 8 -12.59 -5.30 4.01
C TRP A 8 -13.63 -4.51 4.81
N LEU A 9 -14.60 -3.87 4.14
CA LEU A 9 -15.67 -3.13 4.81
C LEU A 9 -16.66 -4.07 5.48
N GLN A 10 -16.94 -5.23 4.87
CA GLN A 10 -17.76 -6.29 5.48
C GLN A 10 -17.04 -6.91 6.69
N LEU A 11 -15.71 -7.05 6.62
CA LEU A 11 -14.90 -7.50 7.75
C LEU A 11 -14.92 -6.49 8.89
N LEU A 12 -14.86 -5.18 8.60
CA LEU A 12 -14.97 -4.13 9.62
C LEU A 12 -16.35 -4.16 10.31
N GLU A 13 -17.44 -4.33 9.56
CA GLU A 13 -18.79 -4.52 10.12
C GLU A 13 -18.83 -5.71 11.08
N THR A 14 -18.31 -6.86 10.62
CA THR A 14 -18.24 -8.07 11.45
C THR A 14 -17.41 -7.84 12.72
N ALA A 15 -16.30 -7.11 12.63
CA ALA A 15 -15.45 -6.82 13.77
C ALA A 15 -16.15 -5.91 14.80
N GLU A 16 -16.89 -4.90 14.33
CA GLU A 16 -17.68 -4.01 15.18
C GLU A 16 -18.79 -4.79 15.90
N GLU A 17 -19.50 -5.69 15.22
CA GLU A 17 -20.52 -6.56 15.84
C GLU A 17 -19.93 -7.42 16.99
N ILE A 18 -18.71 -7.96 16.79
CA ILE A 18 -17.99 -8.74 17.82
C ILE A 18 -17.63 -7.86 19.01
N LEU A 19 -17.12 -6.65 18.77
CA LEU A 19 -16.77 -5.67 19.80
C LEU A 19 -17.99 -5.24 20.59
N GLU A 20 -19.08 -4.88 19.91
CA GLU A 20 -20.34 -4.49 20.52
C GLU A 20 -20.88 -5.59 21.42
N ARG A 21 -20.83 -6.85 20.96
CA ARG A 21 -21.26 -8.00 21.77
C ARG A 21 -20.41 -8.15 23.03
N ALA A 22 -19.09 -8.02 22.92
CA ALA A 22 -18.19 -8.09 24.07
C ALA A 22 -18.43 -6.95 25.08
N GLN A 23 -18.74 -5.75 24.60
CA GLN A 23 -19.09 -4.61 25.46
C GLN A 23 -20.43 -4.84 26.19
N GLN A 24 -21.42 -5.40 25.50
CA GLN A 24 -22.73 -5.74 26.09
C GLN A 24 -22.59 -6.82 27.18
N ASP A 25 -21.80 -7.87 26.93
CA ASP A 25 -21.62 -8.97 27.88
C ASP A 25 -20.78 -8.56 29.11
N SER A 26 -19.77 -7.71 28.92
CA SER A 26 -18.86 -7.30 30.00
C SER A 26 -19.31 -6.06 30.77
N GLY A 27 -20.18 -5.24 30.17
CA GLY A 27 -20.55 -3.92 30.69
C GLY A 27 -19.40 -2.90 30.68
N GLN A 28 -18.27 -3.21 30.02
CA GLN A 28 -17.10 -2.34 29.93
C GLN A 28 -16.94 -1.81 28.51
N GLY A 29 -16.55 -0.53 28.39
CA GLY A 29 -16.10 0.04 27.12
C GLY A 29 -14.80 -0.62 26.67
N ILE A 30 -14.69 -0.92 25.38
CA ILE A 30 -13.48 -1.43 24.75
C ILE A 30 -13.03 -0.35 23.77
N ASP A 31 -11.93 0.33 24.10
CA ASP A 31 -11.32 1.30 23.20
C ASP A 31 -10.50 0.56 22.14
N TRP A 32 -10.70 0.94 20.88
CA TRP A 32 -10.03 0.32 19.75
C TRP A 32 -9.73 1.33 18.62
N THR A 33 -8.73 1.01 17.80
CA THR A 33 -8.43 1.78 16.58
C THR A 33 -8.24 0.87 15.38
N LEU A 34 -8.67 1.34 14.20
CA LEU A 34 -8.33 0.72 12.92
C LEU A 34 -6.89 1.05 12.56
N GLY A 35 -6.07 0.02 12.36
CA GLY A 35 -4.67 0.15 11.99
C GLY A 35 -4.29 -0.74 10.80
N GLY A 36 -3.02 -1.15 10.80
CA GLY A 36 -2.50 -2.09 9.81
C GLY A 36 -2.51 -1.58 8.36
N GLY A 37 -2.39 -2.51 7.42
CA GLY A 37 -2.25 -2.15 5.99
C GLY A 37 -3.46 -1.38 5.45
N THR A 38 -4.65 -1.72 5.94
CA THR A 38 -5.91 -1.11 5.52
C THR A 38 -6.08 0.31 6.02
N ALA A 39 -5.64 0.63 7.25
CA ALA A 39 -5.62 2.02 7.71
C ALA A 39 -4.71 2.92 6.87
N ILE A 40 -3.55 2.43 6.44
CA ILE A 40 -2.67 3.20 5.54
C ILE A 40 -3.32 3.35 4.16
N ALA A 41 -3.85 2.26 3.60
CA ALA A 41 -4.51 2.26 2.29
C ALA A 41 -5.72 3.20 2.23
N LEU A 42 -6.52 3.25 3.29
CA LEU A 42 -7.66 4.17 3.41
C LEU A 42 -7.22 5.65 3.39
N GLN A 43 -6.06 5.95 3.96
CA GLN A 43 -5.58 7.32 4.10
C GLN A 43 -4.77 7.81 2.90
N LEU A 44 -3.96 6.94 2.30
CA LEU A 44 -3.04 7.30 1.22
C LEU A 44 -3.49 6.81 -0.15
N GLY A 45 -4.41 5.84 -0.22
CA GLY A 45 -4.87 5.27 -1.49
C GLY A 45 -3.72 4.66 -2.30
N HIS A 46 -2.70 4.09 -1.64
CA HIS A 46 -1.45 3.71 -2.28
C HIS A 46 -1.42 2.27 -2.81
N ARG A 47 -2.24 1.38 -2.25
CA ARG A 47 -2.46 0.00 -2.73
C ARG A 47 -3.78 -0.56 -2.26
N LEU A 48 -4.22 -1.65 -2.87
CA LEU A 48 -5.31 -2.47 -2.33
C LEU A 48 -4.89 -3.16 -1.03
N SER A 49 -5.84 -3.28 -0.12
CA SER A 49 -5.72 -4.01 1.15
C SER A 49 -7.04 -4.71 1.45
N HIS A 50 -6.96 -5.88 2.09
CA HIS A 50 -8.09 -6.80 2.25
C HIS A 50 -8.38 -7.11 3.72
N ASP A 51 -7.35 -7.21 4.55
CA ASP A 51 -7.45 -7.55 5.97
C ASP A 51 -7.91 -6.35 6.81
N VAL A 52 -8.42 -6.59 8.01
CA VAL A 52 -8.77 -5.56 9.00
C VAL A 52 -7.96 -5.81 10.27
N ASP A 53 -7.10 -4.86 10.63
CA ASP A 53 -6.31 -4.90 11.86
C ASP A 53 -6.91 -3.90 12.87
N LEU A 54 -7.43 -4.38 14.01
CA LEU A 54 -7.94 -3.56 15.11
C LEU A 54 -7.02 -3.63 16.32
N PHE A 55 -6.63 -2.46 16.83
CA PHE A 55 -5.71 -2.34 17.95
C PHE A 55 -6.44 -2.03 19.24
N LEU A 56 -6.13 -2.80 20.28
CA LEU A 56 -6.65 -2.65 21.63
C LEU A 56 -5.54 -2.16 22.57
N ASP A 57 -5.88 -1.29 23.51
CA ASP A 57 -4.92 -0.81 24.51
C ASP A 57 -4.61 -1.87 25.59
N ARG A 58 -5.53 -2.83 25.76
CA ARG A 58 -5.57 -3.75 26.90
C ARG A 58 -5.74 -5.22 26.43
N PRO A 59 -4.76 -6.12 26.69
CA PRO A 59 -4.82 -7.51 26.25
C PRO A 59 -5.94 -8.34 26.87
N GLU A 60 -6.45 -7.95 28.04
CA GLU A 60 -7.55 -8.63 28.72
C GLU A 60 -8.84 -8.67 27.90
N PHE A 61 -9.05 -7.74 26.97
CA PHE A 61 -10.22 -7.74 26.12
C PHE A 61 -10.19 -8.82 25.04
N LEU A 62 -9.01 -9.33 24.65
CA LEU A 62 -8.90 -10.35 23.61
C LEU A 62 -9.70 -11.62 23.93
N ALA A 63 -9.72 -12.03 25.20
CA ALA A 63 -10.49 -13.20 25.62
C ALA A 63 -12.00 -13.00 25.36
N ALA A 64 -12.52 -11.79 25.59
CA ALA A 64 -13.94 -11.47 25.37
C ALA A 64 -14.34 -11.38 23.89
N LEU A 65 -13.35 -11.33 22.97
CA LEU A 65 -13.58 -11.32 21.52
C LEU A 65 -13.46 -12.72 20.90
N SER A 66 -12.90 -13.67 21.65
CA SER A 66 -12.69 -15.06 21.23
C SER A 66 -14.01 -15.73 20.82
N PRO A 67 -14.05 -16.51 19.72
CA PRO A 67 -15.16 -17.40 19.39
C PRO A 67 -15.54 -18.40 20.50
N ARG A 68 -14.66 -18.62 21.49
CA ARG A 68 -14.95 -19.47 22.66
C ARG A 68 -15.88 -18.82 23.69
N ILE A 69 -15.96 -17.49 23.67
CA ILE A 69 -16.69 -16.68 24.66
C ILE A 69 -17.75 -15.81 23.98
N ASN A 70 -17.47 -15.32 22.79
CA ASN A 70 -18.30 -14.36 22.06
C ASN A 70 -19.13 -15.07 20.99
N ASP A 71 -20.45 -15.12 21.19
CA ASP A 71 -21.38 -15.80 20.28
C ASP A 71 -21.39 -15.17 18.87
N ALA A 72 -21.18 -13.85 18.76
CA ALA A 72 -21.11 -13.18 17.46
C ALA A 72 -19.87 -13.62 16.68
N ALA A 73 -18.72 -13.71 17.35
CA ALA A 73 -17.50 -14.23 16.74
C ALA A 73 -17.68 -15.70 16.33
N ALA A 74 -18.25 -16.53 17.22
CA ALA A 74 -18.49 -17.95 16.97
C ALA A 74 -19.48 -18.22 15.81
N ALA A 75 -20.48 -17.35 15.65
CA ALA A 75 -21.40 -17.41 14.52
C ALA A 75 -20.76 -16.97 13.20
N SER A 76 -19.73 -16.11 13.25
CA SER A 76 -19.10 -15.54 12.06
C SER A 76 -18.06 -16.45 11.41
N THR A 77 -17.25 -17.18 12.19
CA THR A 77 -16.25 -18.12 11.67
C THR A 77 -15.82 -19.14 12.72
N ASP A 78 -15.48 -20.36 12.26
CA ASP A 78 -14.84 -21.41 13.05
C ASP A 78 -13.31 -21.46 12.86
N ARG A 79 -12.77 -20.66 11.93
CA ARG A 79 -11.34 -20.57 11.63
C ARG A 79 -10.74 -19.37 12.35
N TYR A 80 -10.04 -19.65 13.45
CA TYR A 80 -9.37 -18.61 14.22
C TYR A 80 -8.08 -19.11 14.86
N ARG A 81 -7.20 -18.15 15.18
CA ARG A 81 -5.97 -18.37 15.96
C ARG A 81 -5.91 -17.37 17.09
N GLU A 82 -5.48 -17.82 18.25
CA GLU A 82 -5.34 -16.97 19.44
C GLU A 82 -3.96 -17.12 20.03
N ASP A 83 -3.39 -16.00 20.44
CA ASP A 83 -2.21 -15.95 21.29
C ASP A 83 -2.41 -14.90 22.40
N ALA A 84 -1.37 -14.67 23.21
CA ALA A 84 -1.46 -13.77 24.35
C ALA A 84 -1.68 -12.29 23.99
N ARG A 85 -1.48 -11.91 22.71
CA ARG A 85 -1.52 -10.52 22.23
C ARG A 85 -2.37 -10.34 20.98
N SER A 86 -2.90 -11.40 20.39
CA SER A 86 -3.72 -11.32 19.21
C SER A 86 -4.79 -12.40 19.13
N LEU A 87 -5.89 -12.04 18.47
CA LEU A 87 -6.93 -12.92 18.02
C LEU A 87 -7.11 -12.67 16.52
N ARG A 88 -6.88 -13.71 15.72
CA ARG A 88 -7.08 -13.72 14.28
C ARG A 88 -8.31 -14.52 13.92
N LEU A 89 -9.21 -13.93 13.14
CA LEU A 89 -10.39 -14.57 12.57
C LEU A 89 -10.25 -14.61 11.04
N GLU A 90 -10.42 -15.77 10.42
CA GLU A 90 -10.22 -15.98 8.98
C GLU A 90 -11.56 -16.07 8.23
N TYR A 91 -11.69 -15.33 7.11
CA TYR A 91 -12.88 -15.28 6.26
C TYR A 91 -12.51 -15.38 4.77
N PRO A 92 -13.46 -15.72 3.87
CA PRO A 92 -13.21 -15.70 2.43
C PRO A 92 -12.77 -14.33 1.87
N ALA A 93 -13.18 -13.24 2.53
CA ALA A 93 -12.87 -11.87 2.12
C ALA A 93 -11.50 -11.36 2.62
N GLY A 94 -10.89 -12.04 3.60
CA GLY A 94 -9.67 -11.61 4.28
C GLY A 94 -9.65 -12.02 5.76
N GLU A 95 -8.74 -11.43 6.53
CA GLU A 95 -8.58 -11.69 7.96
C GLU A 95 -9.05 -10.50 8.81
N ILE A 96 -9.60 -10.77 10.01
CA ILE A 96 -9.75 -9.78 11.08
C ILE A 96 -8.72 -10.10 12.16
N ASP A 97 -7.80 -9.19 12.43
CA ASP A 97 -6.79 -9.29 13.47
C ASP A 97 -7.12 -8.29 14.60
N PHE A 98 -7.54 -8.79 15.76
CA PHE A 98 -7.56 -8.01 17.00
C PHE A 98 -6.19 -8.11 17.66
N ILE A 99 -5.52 -6.98 17.90
CA ILE A 99 -4.14 -6.92 18.35
C ILE A 99 -4.08 -6.05 19.60
N ALA A 100 -3.71 -6.63 20.73
CA ALA A 100 -3.34 -5.85 21.89
C ALA A 100 -1.94 -5.27 21.65
N ALA A 101 -1.84 -4.00 21.26
CA ALA A 101 -0.55 -3.33 21.15
C ALA A 101 -0.66 -1.84 21.51
N PRO A 102 0.14 -1.39 22.50
CA PRO A 102 0.12 0.00 22.90
C PRO A 102 0.64 0.87 21.77
N ARG A 103 0.24 2.15 21.82
CA ARG A 103 0.71 3.17 20.91
C ARG A 103 2.23 3.36 21.01
N ARG A 104 2.87 3.70 19.89
CA ARG A 104 4.32 3.96 19.79
C ARG A 104 4.64 5.45 19.74
N LEU A 105 3.81 6.23 19.05
CA LEU A 105 4.02 7.65 18.78
C LEU A 105 2.96 8.48 19.49
N GLU A 106 3.20 8.82 20.76
CA GLU A 106 2.23 9.56 21.59
C GLU A 106 1.72 10.85 20.92
N THR A 107 2.59 11.54 20.16
CA THR A 107 2.31 12.80 19.45
C THR A 107 1.35 12.67 18.25
N LEU A 108 0.97 11.47 17.83
CA LEU A 108 0.10 11.22 16.68
C LEU A 108 -1.17 10.43 17.06
N PRO A 109 -2.07 11.00 17.88
CA PRO A 109 -3.28 10.31 18.33
C PRO A 109 -4.13 9.83 17.14
N PRO A 110 -4.90 8.74 17.30
CA PRO A 110 -5.83 8.30 16.27
C PRO A 110 -6.87 9.38 15.98
N ALA A 111 -7.33 9.43 14.74
CA ALA A 111 -8.32 10.41 14.29
C ALA A 111 -9.63 9.71 13.90
N ALA A 112 -10.76 10.29 14.31
CA ALA A 112 -12.07 9.83 13.86
C ALA A 112 -12.24 10.07 12.36
N ARG A 113 -12.73 9.06 11.64
CA ARG A 113 -13.02 9.13 10.21
C ARG A 113 -14.39 8.49 9.94
N SER A 114 -15.18 9.14 9.07
CA SER A 114 -16.43 8.57 8.60
C SER A 114 -16.16 7.48 7.55
N ILE A 115 -16.44 6.22 7.88
CA ILE A 115 -16.30 5.05 7.01
C ILE A 115 -17.68 4.43 6.83
N ASP A 116 -18.25 4.52 5.63
CA ASP A 116 -19.58 4.00 5.32
C ASP A 116 -20.67 4.48 6.31
N GLY A 117 -20.60 5.76 6.68
CA GLY A 117 -21.54 6.40 7.62
C GLY A 117 -21.27 6.13 9.10
N ARG A 118 -20.21 5.39 9.45
CA ARG A 118 -19.78 5.12 10.83
C ARG A 118 -18.55 5.94 11.20
N GLU A 119 -18.48 6.40 12.44
CA GLU A 119 -17.30 7.08 12.96
C GLU A 119 -16.31 6.05 13.53
N VAL A 120 -15.15 5.91 12.90
CA VAL A 120 -14.11 4.94 13.28
C VAL A 120 -12.83 5.67 13.62
N LEU A 121 -12.21 5.34 14.76
CA LEU A 121 -10.87 5.85 15.10
C LEU A 121 -9.81 5.14 14.25
N VAL A 122 -9.03 5.90 13.49
CA VAL A 122 -8.00 5.36 12.59
C VAL A 122 -6.63 5.84 13.02
N ASP A 123 -5.68 4.90 13.15
CA ASP A 123 -4.28 5.20 13.46
C ASP A 123 -3.62 6.00 12.34
N HIS A 124 -2.75 6.93 12.73
CA HIS A 124 -1.92 7.66 11.78
C HIS A 124 -0.99 6.70 11.00
N PRO A 125 -0.72 6.90 9.69
CA PRO A 125 0.13 5.98 8.92
C PRO A 125 1.53 5.74 9.54
N ALA A 126 2.14 6.79 10.11
CA ALA A 126 3.39 6.67 10.85
C ALA A 126 3.27 5.81 12.12
N GLU A 127 2.15 5.88 12.86
CA GLU A 127 1.91 5.03 14.03
C GLU A 127 1.80 3.55 13.63
N VAL A 128 1.09 3.27 12.53
CA VAL A 128 0.98 1.91 11.99
C VAL A 128 2.36 1.35 11.63
N VAL A 129 3.19 2.14 10.93
CA VAL A 129 4.54 1.73 10.55
C VAL A 129 5.44 1.56 11.79
N ALA A 130 5.34 2.43 12.80
CA ALA A 130 6.06 2.31 14.05
C ALA A 130 5.75 0.99 14.77
N LYS A 131 4.46 0.62 14.86
CA LYS A 131 4.05 -0.69 15.40
C LYS A 131 4.65 -1.85 14.61
N LYS A 132 4.64 -1.80 13.28
CA LYS A 132 5.26 -2.86 12.44
C LYS A 132 6.76 -2.99 12.69
N ILE A 133 7.48 -1.88 12.79
CA ILE A 133 8.91 -1.88 13.13
C ILE A 133 9.14 -2.49 14.52
N ALA A 134 8.44 -1.98 15.54
CA ALA A 134 8.65 -2.40 16.92
C ALA A 134 8.38 -3.90 17.15
N TRP A 135 7.29 -4.42 16.59
CA TRP A 135 6.79 -5.76 16.91
C TRP A 135 7.20 -6.84 15.90
N ARG A 136 7.49 -6.47 14.65
CA ARG A 136 7.79 -7.47 13.61
C ARG A 136 8.99 -7.14 12.72
N ALA A 137 9.97 -6.35 13.18
CA ALA A 137 11.18 -6.06 12.39
C ALA A 137 11.87 -7.30 11.80
N GLN A 138 12.00 -8.40 12.56
CA GLN A 138 12.60 -9.65 12.06
C GLN A 138 11.79 -10.32 10.94
N ASN A 139 10.47 -10.05 10.89
CA ASN A 139 9.52 -10.58 9.93
C ASN A 139 8.92 -9.44 9.07
N PHE A 140 9.67 -8.36 8.84
CA PHE A 140 9.18 -7.21 8.08
C PHE A 140 8.88 -7.63 6.64
N MET A 141 7.64 -7.46 6.19
CA MET A 141 7.18 -8.03 4.93
C MET A 141 7.51 -7.11 3.75
N ALA A 142 7.51 -7.64 2.52
CA ALA A 142 7.72 -6.82 1.32
C ALA A 142 6.68 -5.69 1.19
N ARG A 143 5.41 -5.97 1.55
CA ARG A 143 4.35 -4.95 1.68
C ARG A 143 4.65 -3.89 2.74
N ASP A 144 5.41 -4.22 3.78
CA ASP A 144 5.80 -3.25 4.81
C ASP A 144 6.91 -2.33 4.34
N VAL A 145 7.83 -2.82 3.50
CA VAL A 145 8.83 -1.99 2.81
C VAL A 145 8.14 -0.99 1.88
N PHE A 146 7.14 -1.44 1.11
CA PHE A 146 6.30 -0.57 0.28
C PHE A 146 5.57 0.48 1.13
N ASP A 147 4.83 0.04 2.16
CA ASP A 147 4.07 0.94 3.04
C ASP A 147 5.00 1.97 3.71
N LEU A 148 6.17 1.55 4.23
CA LEU A 148 7.14 2.45 4.85
C LEU A 148 7.67 3.49 3.86
N ALA A 149 8.05 3.08 2.64
CA ALA A 149 8.55 4.02 1.63
C ALA A 149 7.51 5.09 1.29
N VAL A 150 6.27 4.69 1.07
CA VAL A 150 5.17 5.63 0.77
C VAL A 150 4.91 6.55 1.97
N VAL A 151 4.86 6.02 3.19
CA VAL A 151 4.66 6.83 4.41
C VAL A 151 5.79 7.84 4.61
N LEU A 152 7.04 7.47 4.32
CA LEU A 152 8.18 8.39 4.43
C LEU A 152 8.11 9.57 3.44
N GLU A 153 7.52 9.37 2.26
CA GLU A 153 7.42 10.42 1.23
C GLU A 153 6.13 11.24 1.32
N HIS A 154 5.04 10.66 1.85
CA HIS A 154 3.72 11.31 1.89
C HIS A 154 3.29 11.82 3.28
N CYS A 155 3.99 11.46 4.36
CA CYS A 155 3.73 11.96 5.71
C CYS A 155 4.95 12.76 6.23
N PRO A 156 4.90 14.11 6.23
CA PRO A 156 6.07 14.96 6.52
C PRO A 156 6.76 14.67 7.85
N GLU A 157 5.99 14.36 8.88
CA GLU A 157 6.46 14.04 10.24
C GLU A 157 6.99 12.62 10.40
N ALA A 158 6.63 11.69 9.49
CA ALA A 158 6.92 10.27 9.66
C ALA A 158 8.42 9.99 9.73
N ARG A 159 9.21 10.64 8.86
CA ARG A 159 10.67 10.44 8.82
C ARG A 159 11.30 10.72 10.18
N ALA A 160 11.02 11.87 10.79
CA ALA A 160 11.58 12.24 12.09
C ALA A 160 11.12 11.32 13.23
N LEU A 161 9.84 10.97 13.25
CA LEU A 161 9.24 10.17 14.32
C LEU A 161 9.67 8.69 14.27
N LEU A 162 9.86 8.14 13.07
CA LEU A 162 10.21 6.74 12.88
C LEU A 162 11.70 6.45 13.08
N LEU A 163 12.59 7.46 13.05
CA LEU A 163 14.03 7.25 13.19
C LEU A 163 14.39 6.49 14.46
N ARG A 164 13.79 6.84 15.60
CA ARG A 164 14.06 6.17 16.89
C ARG A 164 13.61 4.71 16.88
N GLU A 165 12.44 4.43 16.32
CA GLU A 165 11.90 3.07 16.21
C GLU A 165 12.76 2.21 15.29
N ALA A 166 13.14 2.75 14.13
CA ALA A 166 14.02 2.09 13.17
C ALA A 166 15.42 1.83 13.76
N ALA A 167 15.97 2.81 14.47
CA ALA A 167 17.25 2.71 15.15
C ALA A 167 17.28 1.56 16.17
N ALA A 168 16.22 1.43 16.98
CA ALA A 168 16.10 0.36 17.97
C ALA A 168 16.03 -1.05 17.35
N GLN A 169 15.62 -1.15 16.09
CA GLN A 169 15.45 -2.41 15.36
C GLN A 169 16.39 -2.57 14.18
N LEU A 170 17.40 -1.70 14.07
CA LEU A 170 18.22 -1.54 12.87
C LEU A 170 18.83 -2.86 12.37
N PRO A 171 19.50 -3.69 13.21
CA PRO A 171 20.08 -4.94 12.72
C PRO A 171 19.04 -5.91 12.13
N ARG A 172 17.83 -5.94 12.69
CA ARG A 172 16.73 -6.81 12.22
C ARG A 172 16.16 -6.30 10.90
N LEU A 173 15.92 -5.00 10.80
CA LEU A 173 15.40 -4.38 9.57
C LEU A 173 16.39 -4.51 8.41
N GLU A 174 17.68 -4.30 8.65
CA GLU A 174 18.73 -4.43 7.63
C GLU A 174 18.89 -5.86 7.14
N ALA A 175 18.97 -6.81 8.07
CA ALA A 175 19.01 -8.23 7.72
C ALA A 175 17.78 -8.63 6.90
N ARG A 176 16.59 -8.16 7.30
CA ARG A 176 15.35 -8.49 6.58
C ARG A 176 15.30 -7.85 5.19
N LEU A 177 15.75 -6.61 5.06
CA LEU A 177 15.80 -5.90 3.78
C LEU A 177 16.81 -6.54 2.82
N ALA A 178 17.96 -7.00 3.32
CA ALA A 178 18.95 -7.73 2.51
C ALA A 178 18.32 -8.99 1.88
N VAL A 179 17.60 -9.80 2.67
CA VAL A 179 16.88 -10.99 2.16
C VAL A 179 15.82 -10.63 1.12
N LEU A 180 15.11 -9.51 1.27
CA LEU A 180 14.13 -9.08 0.27
C LEU A 180 14.80 -8.64 -1.04
N ARG A 181 15.97 -8.00 -0.97
CA ARG A 181 16.71 -7.54 -2.17
C ARG A 181 17.27 -8.66 -3.01
N GLU A 182 17.53 -9.84 -2.42
CA GLU A 182 17.92 -11.05 -3.15
C GLU A 182 16.78 -11.62 -4.02
N ARG A 183 15.55 -11.12 -3.87
CA ARG A 183 14.38 -11.50 -4.67
C ARG A 183 13.83 -10.30 -5.45
N PRO A 184 14.40 -9.97 -6.62
CA PRO A 184 13.87 -8.91 -7.48
C PRO A 184 12.38 -9.11 -7.77
N GLY A 185 11.59 -8.04 -7.71
CA GLY A 185 10.13 -8.08 -7.93
C GLY A 185 9.29 -8.52 -6.73
N VAL A 186 9.87 -8.97 -5.61
CA VAL A 186 9.11 -9.46 -4.43
C VAL A 186 8.17 -8.41 -3.83
N VAL A 187 8.50 -7.12 -3.97
CA VAL A 187 7.61 -6.03 -3.53
C VAL A 187 6.37 -5.97 -4.42
N GLY A 188 6.56 -6.06 -5.74
CA GLY A 188 5.47 -6.05 -6.71
C GLY A 188 4.58 -7.29 -6.64
N GLU A 189 5.16 -8.45 -6.29
CA GLU A 189 4.40 -9.67 -6.00
C GLU A 189 3.53 -9.54 -4.73
N ALA A 190 3.94 -8.69 -3.78
CA ALA A 190 3.31 -8.59 -2.47
C ALA A 190 2.24 -7.47 -2.38
N VAL A 191 2.13 -6.61 -3.38
CA VAL A 191 1.23 -5.45 -3.36
C VAL A 191 0.49 -5.29 -4.69
N SER A 192 -0.71 -4.70 -4.62
CA SER A 192 -1.43 -4.23 -5.80
C SER A 192 -1.49 -2.70 -5.71
N PRO A 193 -0.47 -1.99 -6.23
CA PRO A 193 -0.41 -0.52 -6.14
C PRO A 193 -1.59 0.10 -6.88
N LEU A 194 -2.08 1.22 -6.35
CA LEU A 194 -3.10 2.03 -7.00
C LEU A 194 -2.45 3.10 -7.91
N PRO A 195 -3.21 3.71 -8.84
CA PRO A 195 -2.69 4.70 -9.76
C PRO A 195 -1.88 5.80 -9.08
N GLY A 196 -0.65 6.01 -9.54
CA GLY A 196 0.29 7.00 -9.00
C GLY A 196 1.31 6.43 -8.01
N PHE A 197 1.15 5.17 -7.59
CA PHE A 197 2.06 4.52 -6.63
C PHE A 197 2.85 3.35 -7.19
N GLU A 198 2.71 3.04 -8.48
CA GLU A 198 3.36 1.90 -9.14
C GLU A 198 4.89 2.00 -9.05
N SER A 199 5.44 3.22 -9.18
CA SER A 199 6.89 3.43 -9.09
C SER A 199 7.49 3.01 -7.75
N TYR A 200 6.69 2.99 -6.66
CA TYR A 200 7.16 2.55 -5.34
C TYR A 200 7.46 1.05 -5.29
N VAL A 201 6.93 0.23 -6.20
CA VAL A 201 7.27 -1.19 -6.28
C VAL A 201 8.78 -1.38 -6.44
N GLU A 202 9.40 -0.58 -7.30
CA GLU A 202 10.84 -0.62 -7.56
C GLU A 202 11.63 0.32 -6.63
N ARG A 203 11.06 1.48 -6.28
CA ARG A 203 11.76 2.51 -5.47
C ARG A 203 11.81 2.17 -3.98
N ALA A 204 10.83 1.44 -3.44
CA ALA A 204 10.70 1.25 -2.00
C ALA A 204 11.94 0.66 -1.31
N PRO A 205 12.61 -0.39 -1.84
CA PRO A 205 13.84 -0.90 -1.24
C PRO A 205 14.94 0.15 -1.10
N THR A 206 15.07 1.05 -2.09
CA THR A 206 16.07 2.13 -2.07
C THR A 206 15.72 3.18 -1.03
N ILE A 207 14.47 3.68 -1.05
CA ILE A 207 13.98 4.67 -0.08
C ILE A 207 14.16 4.17 1.37
N VAL A 208 13.79 2.91 1.62
CA VAL A 208 13.94 2.31 2.95
C VAL A 208 15.41 2.14 3.32
N THR A 209 16.28 1.78 2.38
CA THR A 209 17.73 1.68 2.64
C THR A 209 18.34 3.01 3.06
N GLU A 210 17.98 4.09 2.36
CA GLU A 210 18.44 5.44 2.69
C GLU A 210 17.98 5.85 4.10
N PHE A 211 16.72 5.59 4.42
CA PHE A 211 16.16 5.82 5.75
C PHE A 211 16.85 5.00 6.84
N LEU A 212 17.16 3.71 6.61
CA LEU A 212 17.93 2.91 7.57
C LEU A 212 19.36 3.44 7.73
N GLY A 213 19.96 3.97 6.67
CA GLY A 213 21.23 4.69 6.72
C GLY A 213 21.16 5.93 7.61
N GLU A 214 20.06 6.70 7.56
CA GLU A 214 19.81 7.81 8.49
C GLU A 214 19.64 7.33 9.93
N ALA A 215 18.86 6.27 10.14
CA ALA A 215 18.67 5.66 11.46
C ALA A 215 20.01 5.20 12.05
N ARG A 216 20.89 4.60 11.25
CA ARG A 216 22.25 4.22 11.68
C ARG A 216 23.07 5.41 12.16
N ARG A 217 23.11 6.49 11.36
CA ARG A 217 23.82 7.73 11.73
C ARG A 217 23.25 8.39 12.99
N SER A 218 21.98 8.15 13.31
CA SER A 218 21.37 8.66 14.55
C SER A 218 21.84 7.95 15.82
N ILE A 219 22.41 6.74 15.70
CA ILE A 219 22.93 5.92 16.81
C ILE A 219 24.43 6.08 16.99
N ASP A 220 25.19 6.34 15.92
CA ASP A 220 26.65 6.54 15.98
C ASP A 220 27.00 7.90 16.60
N PRO A 221 27.63 7.96 17.80
CA PRO A 221 28.05 9.23 18.40
C PRO A 221 29.34 9.80 17.79
N VAL A 222 29.99 9.08 16.86
CA VAL A 222 31.30 9.45 16.29
C VAL A 222 31.15 9.80 14.81
N GLN A 223 30.65 11.01 14.53
CA GLN A 223 31.05 11.87 13.41
C GLN A 223 30.14 13.12 13.35
N ARG A 224 30.33 14.03 14.32
CA ARG A 224 30.20 15.46 14.04
C ARG A 224 31.63 16.01 13.99
N PRO A 225 32.09 16.64 12.89
CA PRO A 225 33.30 17.45 12.99
C PRO A 225 33.04 18.55 14.02
N ALA A 226 33.92 18.67 15.00
CA ALA A 226 33.82 19.71 16.02
C ALA A 226 33.77 21.09 15.34
N PRO A 227 32.91 22.02 15.76
CA PRO A 227 32.91 23.34 15.18
C PRO A 227 34.21 24.04 15.59
N ALA A 228 35.07 24.31 14.62
CA ALA A 228 36.10 25.33 14.77
C ALA A 228 35.36 26.66 14.92
N GLY A 229 35.61 27.35 16.03
CA GLY A 229 34.82 28.50 16.43
C GLY A 229 34.73 29.59 15.36
N GLN A 230 33.55 30.17 15.23
CA GLN A 230 33.36 31.60 15.11
C GLN A 230 31.88 31.96 15.23
N SER A 231 31.63 32.91 16.14
CA SER A 231 30.40 33.68 16.27
C SER A 231 30.02 34.35 14.94
N GLY A 232 28.79 34.19 14.46
CA GLY A 232 28.29 34.91 13.31
C GLY A 232 26.80 34.69 13.10
N ARG A 233 26.05 35.77 12.97
CA ARG A 233 24.58 35.86 12.96
C ARG A 233 23.93 35.04 11.85
N PHE A 234 22.75 34.48 12.14
CA PHE A 234 21.82 33.94 11.14
C PHE A 234 21.10 35.08 10.42
N ASP A 235 21.13 35.07 9.08
CA ASP A 235 20.49 36.04 8.18
C ASP A 235 19.29 35.36 7.48
N PRO A 236 18.06 35.92 7.51
CA PRO A 236 16.84 35.25 7.09
C PRO A 236 16.48 35.38 5.59
N ALA A 237 17.40 35.74 4.69
CA ALA A 237 17.12 35.84 3.25
C ALA A 237 17.58 34.61 2.43
N ARG A 238 16.61 33.74 2.09
CA ARG A 238 16.66 32.62 1.11
C ARG A 238 17.07 33.10 -0.32
N PRO A 239 17.48 32.23 -1.31
CA PRO A 239 16.60 31.17 -1.86
C PRO A 239 17.22 29.86 -2.49
N GLU A 240 16.38 28.81 -2.45
CA GLU A 240 16.04 27.72 -3.41
C GLU A 240 17.01 26.85 -4.26
N SER A 241 16.67 25.54 -4.25
CA SER A 241 16.58 24.53 -5.37
C SER A 241 17.83 23.79 -5.89
N TRP A 242 17.96 22.48 -5.60
CA TRP A 242 18.94 21.57 -6.25
C TRP A 242 18.54 20.05 -6.27
N TRP A 243 17.27 19.65 -6.44
CA TRP A 243 16.95 18.21 -6.60
C TRP A 243 15.93 17.85 -7.70
N ALA A 244 15.81 18.68 -8.72
CA ALA A 244 15.27 18.21 -9.99
C ALA A 244 16.28 17.27 -10.68
N THR A 245 16.20 15.96 -10.43
CA THR A 245 16.54 14.88 -11.38
C THR A 245 15.96 13.55 -10.89
N GLY A 246 15.04 12.97 -11.69
CA GLY A 246 14.23 11.79 -11.38
C GLY A 246 14.91 10.42 -11.66
N PRO A 247 14.13 9.32 -11.56
CA PRO A 247 14.57 7.95 -11.85
C PRO A 247 14.72 7.73 -13.36
N LEU A 248 15.63 6.83 -13.78
CA LEU A 248 16.09 6.57 -15.16
C LEU A 248 15.21 7.19 -16.25
N GLU A 249 15.76 8.23 -16.88
CA GLU A 249 15.16 9.02 -17.96
C GLU A 249 14.22 8.17 -18.82
N GLU A 250 12.91 8.43 -18.72
CA GLU A 250 12.19 8.65 -19.97
C GLU A 250 13.05 9.70 -20.66
N ASP A 251 13.76 9.33 -21.73
CA ASP A 251 14.33 10.36 -22.59
C ASP A 251 13.15 11.30 -22.91
N ASP A 252 13.39 12.62 -22.92
CA ASP A 252 12.37 13.65 -23.14
C ASP A 252 11.42 13.28 -24.30
N ALA A 253 11.96 12.54 -25.28
CA ALA A 253 11.22 11.94 -26.39
C ALA A 253 10.06 11.01 -25.98
N GLN A 254 10.22 10.10 -25.01
CA GLN A 254 9.17 9.15 -24.59
C GLN A 254 8.12 9.79 -23.68
N SER A 255 8.52 10.68 -22.75
CA SER A 255 7.58 11.48 -21.96
C SER A 255 6.73 12.38 -22.85
N ALA A 256 7.39 13.09 -23.78
CA ALA A 256 6.71 13.99 -24.72
C ALA A 256 5.79 13.21 -25.66
N GLU A 257 6.20 12.02 -26.11
CA GLU A 257 5.36 11.19 -26.97
C GLU A 257 4.14 10.64 -26.22
N ARG A 258 4.32 10.20 -24.97
CA ARG A 258 3.20 9.78 -24.11
C ARG A 258 2.21 10.93 -23.88
N GLU A 259 2.71 12.13 -23.58
CA GLU A 259 1.87 13.31 -23.37
C GLU A 259 1.14 13.71 -24.66
N ARG A 260 1.80 13.65 -25.82
CA ARG A 260 1.17 13.85 -27.14
C ARG A 260 0.04 12.86 -27.38
N ILE A 261 0.25 11.58 -27.08
CA ILE A 261 -0.77 10.55 -27.28
C ILE A 261 -1.94 10.77 -26.34
N LEU A 262 -1.71 11.13 -25.07
CA LEU A 262 -2.78 11.47 -24.12
C LEU A 262 -3.61 12.66 -24.60
N LEU A 263 -2.96 13.73 -25.06
CA LEU A 263 -3.64 14.91 -25.62
C LEU A 263 -4.46 14.57 -26.87
N ALA A 264 -3.93 13.72 -27.74
CA ALA A 264 -4.66 13.25 -28.93
C ALA A 264 -5.86 12.37 -28.53
N ALA A 265 -5.68 11.43 -27.61
CA ALA A 265 -6.71 10.52 -27.12
C ALA A 265 -7.87 11.27 -26.44
N ARG A 266 -7.58 12.33 -25.65
CA ARG A 266 -8.61 13.17 -25.01
C ARG A 266 -9.54 13.87 -26.01
N ARG A 267 -9.06 14.12 -27.24
CA ARG A 267 -9.85 14.73 -28.32
C ARG A 267 -10.74 13.74 -29.08
N LEU A 268 -10.54 12.44 -28.88
CA LEU A 268 -11.34 11.42 -29.58
C LEU A 268 -12.77 11.35 -29.02
N ALA A 269 -13.73 11.15 -29.93
CA ALA A 269 -15.08 10.78 -29.54
C ALA A 269 -15.06 9.41 -28.82
N PRO A 270 -15.98 9.14 -27.87
CA PRO A 270 -15.96 7.92 -27.07
C PRO A 270 -15.91 6.63 -27.90
N GLN A 271 -16.61 6.58 -29.04
CA GLN A 271 -16.58 5.42 -29.92
C GLN A 271 -15.25 5.28 -30.67
N ALA A 272 -14.70 6.39 -31.20
CA ALA A 272 -13.39 6.37 -31.86
C ALA A 272 -12.26 5.95 -30.91
N LEU A 273 -12.35 6.32 -29.63
CA LEU A 273 -11.41 5.88 -28.60
C LEU A 273 -11.49 4.37 -28.36
N LYS A 274 -12.70 3.80 -28.29
CA LYS A 274 -12.92 2.34 -28.18
C LYS A 274 -12.39 1.60 -29.40
N ASP A 275 -12.67 2.09 -30.60
CA ASP A 275 -12.26 1.45 -31.85
C ASP A 275 -10.73 1.46 -31.98
N LEU A 276 -10.09 2.57 -31.63
CA LEU A 276 -8.63 2.70 -31.64
C LEU A 276 -7.97 1.80 -30.58
N HIS A 277 -8.55 1.72 -29.36
CA HIS A 277 -8.09 0.82 -28.32
C HIS A 277 -8.17 -0.64 -28.78
N ALA A 278 -9.31 -1.05 -29.35
CA ALA A 278 -9.50 -2.41 -29.86
C ALA A 278 -8.53 -2.77 -31.00
N ALA A 279 -8.17 -1.79 -31.85
CA ALA A 279 -7.20 -1.99 -32.93
C ALA A 279 -5.75 -2.12 -32.43
N LEU A 280 -5.37 -1.37 -31.38
CA LEU A 280 -4.00 -1.36 -30.85
C LEU A 280 -3.72 -2.48 -29.85
N LEU A 281 -4.73 -2.93 -29.11
CA LEU A 281 -4.58 -3.93 -28.04
C LEU A 281 -3.85 -5.21 -28.48
N PRO A 282 -4.14 -5.84 -29.64
CA PRO A 282 -3.44 -7.07 -30.03
C PRO A 282 -1.94 -6.88 -30.24
N GLN A 283 -1.53 -5.73 -30.79
CA GLN A 283 -0.12 -5.42 -31.05
C GLN A 283 0.60 -5.07 -29.74
N ALA A 284 -0.02 -4.24 -28.89
CA ALA A 284 0.53 -3.91 -27.57
C ALA A 284 0.73 -5.16 -26.70
N ASP A 285 -0.21 -6.10 -26.72
CA ASP A 285 -0.11 -7.40 -26.04
C ASP A 285 1.03 -8.27 -26.60
N ALA A 286 1.19 -8.30 -27.93
CA ALA A 286 2.22 -9.09 -28.59
C ALA A 286 3.62 -8.54 -28.30
N ASP A 287 3.78 -7.22 -28.36
CA ASP A 287 5.04 -6.53 -28.10
C ASP A 287 5.42 -6.61 -26.62
N TYR A 288 4.45 -6.44 -25.72
CA TYR A 288 4.67 -6.64 -24.29
C TYR A 288 5.13 -8.07 -23.97
N ARG A 289 4.50 -9.10 -24.55
CA ARG A 289 4.95 -10.49 -24.37
C ARG A 289 6.33 -10.75 -24.97
N ALA A 290 6.60 -10.25 -26.17
CA ALA A 290 7.90 -10.39 -26.81
C ALA A 290 9.01 -9.74 -25.98
N PHE A 291 8.75 -8.58 -25.38
CA PHE A 291 9.67 -7.93 -24.45
C PHE A 291 9.89 -8.77 -23.18
N LYS A 292 8.82 -9.28 -22.55
CA LYS A 292 8.93 -10.13 -21.33
C LYS A 292 9.68 -11.44 -21.58
N GLU A 293 9.62 -11.95 -22.81
CA GLU A 293 10.37 -13.13 -23.25
C GLU A 293 11.80 -12.79 -23.74
N GLY A 294 12.21 -11.52 -23.68
CA GLY A 294 13.53 -11.05 -24.10
C GLY A 294 13.75 -11.08 -25.62
N ARG A 295 12.68 -11.16 -26.42
CA ARG A 295 12.74 -11.23 -27.89
C ARG A 295 12.87 -9.87 -28.55
N ILE A 296 12.43 -8.80 -27.90
CA ILE A 296 12.60 -7.40 -28.33
C ILE A 296 13.01 -6.53 -27.14
N SER A 297 13.65 -5.40 -27.40
CA SER A 297 14.03 -4.42 -26.38
C SER A 297 12.83 -3.60 -25.89
N ALA A 298 13.02 -2.90 -24.76
CA ALA A 298 12.00 -2.01 -24.21
C ALA A 298 11.65 -0.86 -25.18
N ALA A 299 12.64 -0.32 -25.90
CA ALA A 299 12.45 0.74 -26.88
C ALA A 299 11.60 0.27 -28.07
N GLU A 300 11.72 -1.00 -28.46
CA GLU A 300 10.92 -1.60 -29.54
C GLU A 300 9.49 -1.89 -29.10
N ALA A 301 9.25 -2.24 -27.83
CA ALA A 301 7.92 -2.50 -27.29
C ALA A 301 7.14 -1.22 -26.89
N ALA A 302 7.86 -0.14 -26.58
CA ALA A 302 7.29 1.07 -25.99
C ALA A 302 6.16 1.72 -26.81
N PRO A 303 6.22 1.89 -28.14
CA PRO A 303 5.24 2.70 -28.86
C PRO A 303 3.80 2.15 -28.77
N ALA A 304 3.60 0.85 -28.99
CA ALA A 304 2.28 0.23 -28.96
C ALA A 304 1.73 0.15 -27.52
N VAL A 305 2.59 -0.16 -26.55
CA VAL A 305 2.23 -0.26 -25.13
C VAL A 305 1.90 1.10 -24.53
N LEU A 306 2.66 2.14 -24.84
CA LEU A 306 2.38 3.51 -24.39
C LEU A 306 1.05 4.04 -24.97
N ALA A 307 0.78 3.77 -26.25
CA ALA A 307 -0.46 4.19 -26.88
C ALA A 307 -1.69 3.48 -26.29
N GLU A 308 -1.60 2.18 -26.04
CA GLU A 308 -2.69 1.41 -25.41
C GLU A 308 -2.97 1.90 -23.98
N ASN A 309 -1.92 2.11 -23.19
CA ASN A 309 -2.04 2.63 -21.82
C ASN A 309 -2.66 4.02 -21.78
N ALA A 310 -2.25 4.92 -22.67
CA ALA A 310 -2.81 6.26 -22.75
C ALA A 310 -4.31 6.24 -23.10
N LEU A 311 -4.75 5.34 -23.98
CA LEU A 311 -6.18 5.17 -24.30
C LEU A 311 -6.97 4.63 -23.11
N ARG A 312 -6.41 3.70 -22.32
CA ARG A 312 -7.04 3.22 -21.08
C ARG A 312 -7.19 4.31 -20.04
N GLU A 313 -6.16 5.13 -19.86
CA GLU A 313 -6.17 6.25 -18.93
C GLU A 313 -7.30 7.23 -19.28
N VAL A 314 -7.35 7.69 -20.53
CA VAL A 314 -8.39 8.62 -20.99
C VAL A 314 -9.79 7.99 -20.94
N ALA A 315 -9.91 6.69 -21.20
CA ALA A 315 -11.18 5.98 -21.04
C ALA A 315 -11.61 5.93 -19.58
N GLY A 316 -10.68 5.69 -18.65
CA GLY A 316 -10.91 5.71 -17.20
C GLY A 316 -11.35 7.09 -16.70
N GLU A 317 -10.64 8.15 -17.10
CA GLU A 317 -10.99 9.54 -16.80
C GLU A 317 -12.43 9.89 -17.22
N ARG A 318 -12.89 9.31 -18.33
CA ARG A 318 -14.18 9.63 -18.97
C ARG A 318 -15.28 8.61 -18.69
N GLY A 319 -15.02 7.60 -17.86
CA GLY A 319 -15.98 6.52 -17.55
C GLY A 319 -16.37 5.68 -18.78
N ILE A 320 -15.50 5.59 -19.78
CA ILE A 320 -15.74 4.84 -21.02
C ILE A 320 -15.28 3.39 -20.82
N ALA A 321 -16.21 2.44 -20.89
CA ALA A 321 -15.86 1.02 -20.84
C ALA A 321 -15.15 0.57 -22.13
N LEU A 322 -13.92 0.07 -22.00
CA LEU A 322 -13.14 -0.56 -23.07
C LEU A 322 -13.30 -2.08 -23.06
N SER A 323 -13.16 -2.72 -24.22
CA SER A 323 -13.16 -4.19 -24.29
C SER A 323 -11.89 -4.74 -23.61
N SER A 324 -12.05 -5.61 -22.62
CA SER A 324 -10.95 -6.43 -22.15
C SER A 324 -10.67 -7.50 -23.20
N GLY A 325 -9.43 -7.61 -23.68
CA GLY A 325 -9.01 -8.53 -24.75
C GLY A 325 -9.19 -10.04 -24.47
N ARG A 326 -10.07 -10.44 -23.55
CA ARG A 326 -10.41 -11.85 -23.27
C ARG A 326 -11.63 -12.37 -24.05
N ALA A 327 -12.20 -11.60 -24.96
CA ALA A 327 -13.41 -11.99 -25.69
C ALA A 327 -13.20 -12.20 -27.20
N ALA A 328 -12.30 -13.12 -27.62
CA ALA A 328 -12.26 -13.58 -29.02
C ALA A 328 -11.63 -14.96 -29.29
N ALA A 329 -11.44 -15.85 -28.31
CA ALA A 329 -10.85 -17.18 -28.57
C ALA A 329 -11.73 -18.38 -28.14
N ALA A 330 -13.00 -18.16 -27.80
CA ALA A 330 -13.91 -19.22 -27.37
C ALA A 330 -15.26 -19.18 -28.09
N ARG A 331 -15.25 -19.03 -29.43
CA ARG A 331 -16.42 -19.32 -30.28
C ARG A 331 -16.00 -19.89 -31.63
N SER A 332 -15.31 -21.03 -31.64
CA SER A 332 -15.30 -21.92 -32.81
C SER A 332 -14.66 -23.27 -32.46
N ALA A 333 -15.44 -24.20 -31.92
CA ALA A 333 -15.23 -25.63 -32.13
C ALA A 333 -16.59 -26.33 -32.08
N PRO A 334 -16.99 -27.06 -33.13
CA PRO A 334 -18.35 -27.54 -33.28
C PRO A 334 -18.61 -28.78 -32.41
N SER A 335 -19.83 -28.83 -31.89
CA SER A 335 -20.53 -30.03 -31.41
C SER A 335 -20.16 -31.27 -32.24
N ARG A 336 -19.48 -32.23 -31.62
CA ARG A 336 -19.50 -33.63 -32.07
C ARG A 336 -20.36 -34.43 -31.12
N LYS A 337 -21.60 -34.66 -31.58
CA LYS A 337 -22.43 -35.81 -31.20
C LYS A 337 -21.64 -37.10 -31.44
N ARG A 338 -21.50 -37.93 -30.42
CA ARG A 338 -22.03 -39.29 -30.31
C ARG A 338 -21.65 -39.88 -28.96
#